data_AF-A0A944TEZ5-F1
#
_entry.id   AF-A0A944TEZ5-F1
#
_cell.length_a   1.000
_cell.length_b   1.000
_cell.length_c   1.000
_cell.angle_alpha   90.00
_cell.angle_beta   90.00
_cell.angle_gamma   90.00
#
_symmetry.space_group_name_H-M   'P 1'
#
loop_
_entity.id
_entity.type
_entity.pdbx_description
1 polymer ?
#
loop_
_entity_poly.entity_id
_entity_poly.type
_entity_poly.pdbx_seq_one_letter_code
_entity_poly.pdbx_strand_id
1 'polypeptide(L)' 'MNFLDSLTKWINQLTKIVVVLIPLAITIQVLFGAQVAFFGSVVKNLIDLLNAFGAQGLIGLIALGIVIWLFGKTDRS' A
#
# COMPACT_ATOMS: atom_id res chain seq x y z
N MET A 1 -7.22 -10.32 28.84
CA MET A 1 -6.90 -9.74 27.51
C MET A 1 -5.56 -9.04 27.66
N ASN A 2 -4.55 -9.44 26.90
CA ASN A 2 -3.24 -8.80 27.01
C ASN A 2 -3.32 -7.43 26.32
N PHE A 3 -2.67 -6.41 26.90
CA PHE A 3 -2.60 -5.06 26.34
C PHE A 3 -2.06 -5.09 24.89
N LEU A 4 -1.11 -5.98 24.61
CA LEU A 4 -0.56 -6.19 23.27
C LEU A 4 -1.60 -6.67 22.26
N ASP A 5 -2.54 -7.52 22.67
CA ASP A 5 -3.61 -8.02 21.79
C ASP A 5 -4.56 -6.87 21.40
N SER A 6 -4.84 -5.97 22.34
CA SER A 6 -5.72 -4.82 22.12
C SER A 6 -5.07 -3.77 21.20
N LEU A 7 -3.78 -3.48 21.41
CA LEU A 7 -3.01 -2.61 20.52
C LEU A 7 -2.90 -3.18 19.11
N THR A 8 -2.58 -4.47 18.99
CA THR A 8 -2.47 -5.14 17.69
C THR A 8 -3.80 -5.08 16.94
N LYS A 9 -4.92 -5.30 17.64
CA LYS A 9 -6.26 -5.19 17.07
C LYS A 9 -6.55 -3.78 16.55
N TRP A 10 -6.18 -2.75 17.31
CA TRP A 10 -6.40 -1.35 16.93
C TRP A 10 -5.56 -0.94 15.72
N ILE A 11 -4.28 -1.32 15.69
CA ILE A 11 -3.39 -1.09 14.54
C ILE A 11 -3.94 -1.80 13.30
N ASN A 12 -4.37 -3.06 13.41
CA ASN A 12 -4.94 -3.79 12.28
C ASN A 12 -6.20 -3.11 11.74
N GLN A 13 -7.07 -2.60 12.60
CA GLN A 13 -8.28 -1.88 12.19
C GLN A 13 -7.95 -0.57 11.47
N LEU A 14 -7.02 0.22 12.01
CA LEU A 14 -6.58 1.45 11.36
C LEU A 14 -5.91 1.19 10.01
N THR A 15 -5.01 0.20 9.93
CA THR A 15 -4.36 -0.18 8.68
C THR A 15 -5.39 -0.59 7.63
N LYS A 16 -6.42 -1.38 8.00
CA LYS A 16 -7.51 -1.72 7.08
C LYS A 16 -8.21 -0.48 6.52
N ILE A 17 -8.50 0.51 7.37
CA ILE A 17 -9.13 1.76 6.93
C ILE A 17 -8.21 2.50 5.96
N VAL A 18 -6.93 2.68 6.30
CA VAL A 18 -5.97 3.40 5.44
C VAL A 18 -5.77 2.71 4.10
N VAL A 19 -5.65 1.37 4.08
CA VAL A 19 -5.45 0.59 2.84
C VAL A 19 -6.64 0.73 1.89
N VAL A 20 -7.88 0.73 2.42
CA VAL A 20 -9.09 0.92 1.60
C VAL A 20 -9.17 2.33 0.98
N LEU A 21 -8.48 3.32 1.56
CA LEU A 21 -8.43 4.68 1.01
C LEU A 21 -7.42 4.82 -0.15
N ILE A 22 -6.50 3.87 -0.34
CA ILE A 22 -5.47 3.96 -1.39
C ILE A 22 -6.08 4.00 -2.81
N PRO A 23 -7.01 3.10 -3.20
CA PRO A 23 -7.63 3.17 -4.52
C PRO A 23 -8.33 4.51 -4.76
N LEU A 24 -9.04 5.04 -3.76
CA LEU A 24 -9.72 6.33 -3.84
C LEU A 24 -8.72 7.48 -4.05
N ALA A 25 -7.62 7.51 -3.29
CA ALA A 25 -6.55 8.49 -3.43
C ALA A 25 -5.94 8.47 -4.83
N ILE A 26 -5.68 7.27 -5.38
CA ILE A 26 -5.17 7.08 -6.74
C ILE A 26 -6.16 7.64 -7.76
N THR A 27 -7.45 7.27 -7.68
CA THR A 27 -8.46 7.75 -8.64
C THR A 27 -8.58 9.27 -8.63
N ILE A 28 -8.68 9.90 -7.45
CA ILE A 28 -8.78 11.36 -7.32
C ILE A 28 -7.55 12.04 -7.92
N GLN A 29 -6.34 11.55 -7.60
CA GLN A 29 -5.11 12.13 -8.12
C GLN A 29 -4.98 11.99 -9.65
N VAL A 30 -5.47 10.87 -10.23
CA VAL A 30 -5.51 10.70 -11.69
C VAL A 30 -6.51 11.65 -12.35
N LEU A 31 -7.68 11.87 -11.74
CA LEU A 31 -8.73 12.74 -12.30
C LEU A 31 -8.39 14.23 -12.23
N PHE A 32 -7.85 14.69 -11.09
CA PHE A 32 -7.62 16.11 -10.83
C PHE A 32 -6.14 16.53 -10.94
N GLY A 33 -5.22 15.59 -11.14
CA GLY A 33 -3.78 15.83 -11.24
C GLY A 33 -3.09 16.03 -9.88
N ALA A 34 -1.88 16.59 -9.90
CA ALA A 34 -1.00 16.68 -8.74
C ALA A 34 -1.43 17.69 -7.65
N GLN A 35 -2.46 18.50 -7.90
CA GLN A 35 -2.87 19.63 -7.06
C GLN A 35 -3.90 19.23 -5.96
N VAL A 36 -3.87 17.99 -5.47
CA VAL A 36 -4.84 17.49 -4.46
C VAL A 36 -4.24 17.59 -3.05
N ALA A 37 -4.78 18.49 -2.23
CA ALA A 37 -4.20 18.93 -0.95
C ALA A 37 -3.98 17.84 0.12
N PHE A 38 -4.67 16.70 0.05
CA PHE A 38 -4.58 15.61 1.04
C PHE A 38 -4.01 14.28 0.51
N PHE A 39 -3.91 14.13 -0.82
CA PHE A 39 -3.52 12.86 -1.46
C PHE A 39 -2.34 13.02 -2.43
N GLY A 40 -1.63 14.15 -2.34
CA GLY A 40 -0.52 14.48 -3.22
C GLY A 40 0.56 13.41 -3.22
N SER A 41 1.01 13.02 -4.42
CA SER A 41 2.13 12.10 -4.68
C SER A 41 1.89 10.61 -4.44
N VAL A 42 0.68 10.12 -4.17
CA VAL A 42 0.41 8.67 -4.06
C VAL A 42 0.76 7.94 -5.37
N VAL A 43 0.28 8.46 -6.50
CA VAL A 43 0.58 7.89 -7.84
C VAL A 43 2.07 7.95 -8.15
N LYS A 44 2.74 9.07 -7.81
CA LYS A 44 4.18 9.23 -8.02
C LYS A 44 4.97 8.21 -7.21
N ASN A 45 4.66 8.07 -5.92
CA ASN A 45 5.33 7.11 -5.04
C ASN A 45 5.15 5.67 -5.54
N LEU A 46 3.96 5.33 -6.04
CA LEU A 46 3.71 4.03 -6.66
C LEU A 46 4.59 3.82 -7.91
N ILE A 47 4.64 4.80 -8.81
CA ILE A 47 5.47 4.73 -10.02
C ILE A 47 6.95 4.61 -9.65
N ASP A 48 7.43 5.35 -8.66
CA ASP A 48 8.82 5.29 -8.20
C ASP A 48 9.17 3.89 -7.65
N LEU A 49 8.26 3.28 -6.88
CA LEU A 49 8.41 1.89 -6.41
C LEU A 49 8.44 0.89 -7.56
N LEU A 50 7.56 1.03 -8.55
CA LEU A 50 7.54 0.17 -9.73
C LEU A 50 8.80 0.30 -10.56
N ASN A 51 9.31 1.52 -10.73
CA ASN A 51 10.59 1.77 -11.40
C ASN A 51 11.75 1.16 -10.62
N ALA A 52 11.75 1.28 -9.29
CA ALA A 52 12.77 0.66 -8.44
C ALA A 52 12.78 -0.87 -8.58
N PHE A 53 11.63 -1.51 -8.68
CA PHE A 53 11.54 -2.95 -8.96
C PHE A 53 11.95 -3.29 -10.40
N GLY A 54 11.49 -2.52 -11.39
CA GLY A 54 11.82 -2.73 -12.80
C GLY A 54 13.31 -2.60 -13.10
N ALA A 55 14.00 -1.67 -12.42
CA ALA A 55 15.44 -1.47 -12.56
C ALA A 55 16.28 -2.67 -12.05
N GLN A 56 15.72 -3.51 -11.18
CA GLN A 56 16.39 -4.69 -10.62
C GLN A 56 16.15 -5.98 -11.43
N GLY A 57 15.39 -5.92 -12.53
CA GLY A 57 15.11 -7.06 -13.40
C GLY A 57 14.49 -8.25 -12.66
N LEU A 58 15.14 -9.41 -12.69
CA LEU A 58 14.63 -10.64 -12.07
C LEU A 58 14.47 -10.51 -10.54
N ILE A 59 15.38 -9.78 -9.87
CA ILE A 59 15.31 -9.58 -8.41
C ILE A 59 14.07 -8.76 -8.04
N GLY A 60 13.71 -7.77 -8.86
CA GLY A 60 12.50 -6.98 -8.68
C GLY A 60 11.22 -7.82 -8.79
N LEU A 61 11.17 -8.77 -9.73
CA LEU A 61 10.04 -9.69 -9.88
C LEU A 61 9.90 -10.64 -8.68
N ILE A 62 11.02 -11.14 -8.13
CA ILE A 62 11.01 -11.97 -6.92
C ILE A 62 10.49 -11.16 -5.73
N ALA A 63 10.96 -9.91 -5.56
CA ALA A 63 10.49 -9.02 -4.51
C ALA A 63 8.98 -8.74 -4.62
N LEU A 64 8.48 -8.45 -5.82
CA LEU A 64 7.05 -8.30 -6.09
C LEU A 64 6.26 -9.57 -5.73
N GLY A 65 6.76 -10.75 -6.09
CA GLY A 65 6.14 -12.03 -5.73
C GLY A 65 6.02 -12.23 -4.22
N ILE A 66 7.06 -11.87 -3.46
CA ILE A 66 7.05 -11.94 -1.99
C ILE A 66 6.01 -10.97 -1.40
N VAL A 67 5.93 -9.73 -1.92
CA VAL A 67 4.94 -8.74 -1.47
C VAL A 67 3.52 -9.23 -1.71
N ILE A 68 3.22 -9.72 -2.93
CA ILE A 68 1.90 -10.26 -3.26
C ILE A 68 1.56 -11.46 -2.36
N TRP A 69 2.52 -12.34 -2.09
CA TRP A 69 2.33 -13.48 -1.20
C TRP A 69 2.03 -13.06 0.25
N LEU A 70 2.73 -12.05 0.78
CA LEU A 70 2.50 -11.52 2.12
C LEU A 70 1.10 -10.89 2.25
N PHE A 71 0.72 -10.01 1.32
CA PHE A 71 -0.60 -9.37 1.33
C PHE A 71 -1.74 -10.39 1.12
N GLY A 72 -1.56 -11.37 0.23
CA GLY A 72 -2.53 -12.45 0.02
C GLY A 72 -2.65 -13.43 1.20
N LYS A 73 -1.70 -13.42 2.16
CA LYS A 73 -1.79 -14.21 3.39
C LYS A 73 -2.58 -13.48 4.49
N THR A 74 -2.45 -12.16 4.59
CA THR A 74 -3.16 -11.35 5.59
C THR A 74 -4.68 -11.37 5.41
N ASP A 75 -5.16 -11.49 4.17
CA ASP A 75 -6.60 -11.52 3.87
C ASP A 75 -7.27 -12.88 4.17
N ARG A 76 -6.48 -13.92 4.49
CA ARG A 76 -6.95 -15.27 4.81
C ARG A 76 -6.93 -15.62 6.30
N SER A 77 -6.60 -14.66 7.18
CA SER A 77 -6.55 -14.83 8.63
C SER A 77 -7.44 -13.83 9.34
#